data_AF-A0AAV0NR45-F1
#
_entry.id   AF-A0AAV0NR45-F1
#
_cell.length_a   1.000
_cell.length_b   1.000
_cell.length_c   1.000
_cell.angle_alpha   90.00
_cell.angle_beta   90.00
_cell.angle_gamma   90.00
#
_symmetry.space_group_name_H-M   'P 1'
#
loop_
_entity.id
_entity.type
_entity.pdbx_description
1 polymer ?
#
loop_
_entity_poly.entity_id
_entity_poly.type
_entity_poly.pdbx_seq_one_letter_code
_entity_poly.pdbx_strand_id
1 'polypeptide(L)'
;MIDLLGRAGLIEEAEDLLENADCRDDSSLWIVLLGACATSTNLATAERIAKRTMELKPDYHLSYVYLANVYRSVGRWDDADNIRRLMEDRGVKKVAGTSWS
;
A
#
# COMPACT_ATOMS: atom_id res chain seq x y z
N MET A 1 -13.50 -12.12 0.21
CA MET A 1 -13.49 -11.90 1.68
C MET A 1 -12.60 -10.74 2.06
N ILE A 2 -11.31 -10.73 1.67
CA ILE A 2 -10.41 -9.57 1.85
C ILE A 2 -11.02 -8.26 1.36
N ASP A 3 -11.51 -8.25 0.12
CA ASP A 3 -12.16 -7.06 -0.47
C ASP A 3 -13.44 -6.63 0.27
N LEU A 4 -14.19 -7.57 0.86
CA LEU A 4 -15.40 -7.26 1.62
C LEU A 4 -15.06 -6.61 2.97
N LEU A 5 -14.12 -7.19 3.70
CA LEU A 5 -13.61 -6.64 4.97
C LEU A 5 -12.94 -5.28 4.75
N GLY A 6 -12.17 -5.16 3.67
CA GLY A 6 -11.57 -3.91 3.21
C GLY A 6 -12.60 -2.79 3.07
N ARG A 7 -13.68 -3.05 2.31
CA ARG A 7 -14.77 -2.08 2.11
C ARG A 7 -15.61 -1.81 3.36
N ALA A 8 -15.62 -2.71 4.32
CA ALA A 8 -16.25 -2.53 5.63
C ALA A 8 -15.39 -1.74 6.64
N GLY A 9 -14.15 -1.38 6.27
CA GLY A 9 -13.20 -0.70 7.17
C GLY A 9 -12.50 -1.64 8.16
N LEU A 10 -12.73 -2.95 8.06
CA LEU A 10 -12.12 -4.00 8.88
C LEU A 10 -10.76 -4.41 8.26
N ILE A 11 -9.85 -3.43 8.19
CA ILE A 11 -8.58 -3.58 7.46
C ILE A 11 -7.63 -4.51 8.21
N GLU A 12 -7.59 -4.45 9.54
CA GLU A 12 -6.72 -5.32 10.35
C GLU A 12 -7.18 -6.78 10.26
N GLU A 13 -8.48 -7.03 10.34
CA GLU A 13 -9.02 -8.38 10.17
C GLU A 13 -8.78 -8.93 8.75
N ALA A 14 -8.81 -8.05 7.75
CA ALA A 14 -8.45 -8.42 6.38
C ALA A 14 -6.95 -8.74 6.24
N GLU A 15 -6.06 -7.97 6.87
CA GLU A 15 -4.63 -8.24 6.94
C GLU A 15 -4.37 -9.58 7.62
N ASP A 16 -4.90 -9.80 8.82
CA ASP A 16 -4.74 -11.03 9.61
C ASP A 16 -5.24 -12.25 8.82
N LEU A 17 -6.39 -12.14 8.14
CA LEU A 17 -6.92 -13.24 7.34
C LEU A 17 -6.01 -13.57 6.17
N LEU A 18 -5.41 -12.56 5.53
CA LEU A 18 -4.49 -12.75 4.42
C LEU A 18 -3.16 -13.35 4.86
N GLU A 19 -2.62 -12.91 6.00
CA GLU A 19 -1.36 -13.43 6.54
C GLU A 19 -1.44 -14.92 6.92
N ASN A 20 -2.62 -15.35 7.39
CA ASN A 20 -2.88 -16.75 7.76
C ASN A 20 -3.32 -17.64 6.60
N ALA A 21 -3.47 -17.11 5.38
CA ALA A 21 -3.88 -17.87 4.21
C ALA A 21 -2.69 -18.49 3.45
N ASP A 22 -2.93 -19.59 2.75
CA ASP A 22 -1.93 -20.20 1.85
C ASP A 22 -1.52 -19.24 0.72
N CYS A 23 -2.37 -18.27 0.38
CA CYS A 23 -2.12 -17.24 -0.64
C CYS A 23 -1.53 -15.94 -0.07
N ARG A 24 -0.92 -15.96 1.11
CA ARG A 24 -0.31 -14.77 1.75
C ARG A 24 0.76 -14.05 0.92
N ASP A 25 1.34 -14.71 -0.09
CA ASP A 25 2.34 -14.14 -0.99
C ASP A 25 1.73 -13.66 -2.33
N ASP A 26 0.41 -13.74 -2.49
CA ASP A 26 -0.28 -13.21 -3.67
C ASP A 26 -0.34 -11.68 -3.63
N SER A 27 0.53 -11.05 -4.42
CA SER A 27 0.60 -9.59 -4.55
C SER A 27 -0.74 -8.93 -4.91
N SER A 28 -1.62 -9.61 -5.63
CA SER A 28 -2.92 -9.05 -6.07
C SER A 28 -3.82 -8.78 -4.87
N LEU A 29 -3.78 -9.64 -3.86
CA LEU A 29 -4.59 -9.49 -2.64
C LEU A 29 -4.08 -8.34 -1.77
N TRP A 30 -2.76 -8.16 -1.68
CA TRP A 30 -2.16 -7.03 -0.98
C TRP A 30 -2.44 -5.70 -1.68
N ILE A 31 -2.48 -5.67 -3.02
CA ILE A 31 -2.88 -4.47 -3.78
C ILE A 31 -4.34 -4.10 -3.52
N VAL A 32 -5.25 -5.09 -3.48
CA VAL A 32 -6.66 -4.87 -3.13
C VAL A 32 -6.78 -4.30 -1.72
N LEU A 33 -6.05 -4.89 -0.77
CA LEU A 33 -6.05 -4.45 0.62
C LEU A 33 -5.45 -3.03 0.77
N LEU A 34 -4.39 -2.70 0.03
CA LEU A 34 -3.81 -1.36 -0.02
C LEU A 34 -4.84 -0.32 -0.51
N GLY A 35 -5.60 -0.67 -1.55
CA GLY A 35 -6.68 0.18 -2.06
C GLY A 35 -7.76 0.45 -1.01
N ALA A 36 -8.17 -0.58 -0.27
CA ALA A 36 -9.12 -0.45 0.85
C ALA A 36 -8.53 0.34 2.04
N CYS A 37 -7.24 0.21 2.29
CA CYS A 37 -6.55 0.91 3.36
C CYS A 37 -6.47 2.43 3.10
N ALA A 38 -6.59 2.88 1.85
CA ALA A 38 -6.49 4.30 1.51
C ALA A 38 -7.55 5.19 2.18
N THR A 39 -8.65 4.60 2.67
CA THR A 39 -9.70 5.29 3.44
C THR A 39 -9.60 5.06 4.95
N SER A 40 -8.64 4.27 5.42
CA SER A 40 -8.44 3.94 6.83
C SER A 40 -7.57 4.97 7.55
N THR A 41 -7.83 5.19 8.84
CA THR A 41 -7.07 6.13 9.69
C THR A 41 -5.92 5.46 10.44
N ASN A 42 -5.75 4.14 10.33
CA ASN A 42 -4.71 3.42 11.06
C ASN A 42 -3.38 3.43 10.30
N LEU A 43 -2.48 4.28 10.76
CA LEU A 43 -1.16 4.50 10.16
C LEU A 43 -0.26 3.26 10.21
N ALA A 44 -0.29 2.50 11.31
CA ALA A 44 0.56 1.33 11.48
C ALA A 44 0.17 0.23 10.49
N THR A 45 -1.13 0.01 10.34
CA THR A 45 -1.71 -0.93 9.37
C THR A 45 -1.43 -0.49 7.93
N ALA A 46 -1.59 0.80 7.63
CA ALA A 46 -1.25 1.36 6.33
C ALA A 46 0.23 1.16 5.97
N GLU A 47 1.13 1.35 6.94
CA GLU A 47 2.57 1.16 6.76
C GLU A 47 2.92 -0.31 6.49
N ARG A 48 2.35 -1.27 7.24
CA ARG A 48 2.59 -2.71 7.02
C ARG A 48 2.11 -3.16 5.64
N ILE A 49 0.86 -2.86 5.28
CA ILE A 49 0.27 -3.26 4.00
C ILE A 49 1.07 -2.67 2.82
N ALA A 50 1.47 -1.39 2.91
CA ALA A 50 2.26 -0.77 1.86
C ALA A 50 3.64 -1.40 1.71
N LYS A 51 4.35 -1.62 2.82
CA LYS A 51 5.67 -2.28 2.82
C LYS A 51 5.58 -3.70 2.27
N ARG A 52 4.59 -4.48 2.70
CA ARG A 52 4.35 -5.83 2.21
C ARG A 52 4.05 -5.86 0.72
N THR A 53 3.27 -4.90 0.23
CA THR A 53 3.01 -4.73 -1.21
C THR A 53 4.30 -4.39 -1.97
N MET A 54 5.18 -3.53 -1.41
CA MET A 54 6.48 -3.20 -2.02
C MET A 54 7.46 -4.38 -2.03
N GLU A 55 7.36 -5.31 -1.08
CA GLU A 55 8.14 -6.54 -1.06
C GLU A 55 7.68 -7.52 -2.14
N LEU A 56 6.36 -7.77 -2.23
CA LEU A 56 5.79 -8.73 -3.16
C LEU A 56 5.73 -8.20 -4.60
N LYS A 57 5.57 -6.89 -4.76
CA LYS A 57 5.44 -6.22 -6.07
C LYS A 57 6.24 -4.91 -6.11
N PRO A 58 7.57 -4.99 -6.22
CA PRO A 58 8.45 -3.84 -6.15
C PRO A 58 8.28 -2.85 -7.31
N ASP A 59 7.69 -3.25 -8.43
CA ASP A 59 7.38 -2.40 -9.59
C ASP A 59 6.04 -1.64 -9.46
N TYR A 60 5.24 -1.92 -8.43
CA TYR A 60 3.95 -1.29 -8.24
C TYR A 60 4.07 0.10 -7.62
N HIS A 61 4.14 1.13 -8.46
CA HIS A 61 4.34 2.52 -8.04
C HIS A 61 3.38 3.05 -6.96
N LEU A 62 2.13 2.57 -6.90
CA LEU A 62 1.14 3.10 -5.96
C LEU A 62 1.47 2.77 -4.50
N SER A 63 2.18 1.68 -4.20
CA SER A 63 2.58 1.37 -2.82
C SER A 63 3.57 2.39 -2.26
N TYR A 64 4.56 2.80 -3.07
CA TYR A 64 5.51 3.86 -2.73
C TYR A 64 4.82 5.22 -2.56
N VAL A 65 3.98 5.59 -3.53
CA VAL A 65 3.25 6.87 -3.49
C VAL A 65 2.34 6.93 -2.26
N TYR A 66 1.65 5.83 -1.97
CA TYR A 66 0.77 5.72 -0.81
C TYR A 66 1.55 5.88 0.49
N LEU A 67 2.61 5.10 0.70
CA LEU A 67 3.39 5.15 1.94
C LEU A 67 4.05 6.51 2.17
N ALA A 68 4.59 7.14 1.11
CA ALA A 68 5.14 8.48 1.22
C ALA A 68 4.06 9.51 1.65
N ASN A 69 2.83 9.38 1.14
CA ASN A 69 1.73 10.25 1.55
C ASN A 69 1.28 10.00 3.01
N VAL A 70 1.24 8.74 3.44
CA VAL A 70 0.98 8.36 4.84
C VAL A 70 2.00 8.99 5.78
N TYR A 71 3.30 8.94 5.44
CA TYR A 71 4.32 9.58 6.25
C TYR A 71 4.20 11.11 6.27
N ARG A 72 3.86 11.74 5.14
CA ARG A 72 3.62 13.20 5.09
C ARG A 72 2.43 13.64 5.95
N SER A 73 1.34 12.87 5.99
CA SER A 73 0.14 13.24 6.74
C SER A 73 0.39 13.32 8.25
N VAL A 74 1.45 12.67 8.76
CA VAL A 74 1.85 12.66 10.16
C VAL A 74 3.14 13.44 10.43
N GLY A 75 3.62 14.21 9.46
CA GLY A 75 4.82 15.05 9.60
C GLY A 75 6.15 14.28 9.54
N ARG A 76 6.15 13.01 9.14
CA ARG A 76 7.37 12.20 8.92
C ARG A 76 7.95 12.47 7.53
N TRP A 77 8.35 13.72 7.27
CA TRP A 77 8.79 14.19 5.95
C TRP A 77 10.04 13.44 5.45
N ASP A 78 11.02 13.20 6.33
CA ASP A 78 12.24 12.48 5.97
C ASP A 78 11.96 11.04 5.52
N ASP A 79 11.02 10.36 6.19
CA ASP A 79 10.61 9.01 5.81
C ASP A 79 9.89 9.01 4.45
N ALA A 80 9.05 10.00 4.19
CA ALA A 80 8.39 10.15 2.91
C ALA A 80 9.40 10.36 1.76
N ASP A 81 10.43 11.17 2.00
CA ASP A 81 11.49 11.42 1.03
C ASP A 81 12.37 10.18 0.82
N ASN A 82 12.62 9.40 1.87
CA ASN A 82 13.31 8.10 1.75
C ASN A 82 12.52 7.11 0.90
N ILE A 83 11.19 7.03 1.04
CA ILE A 83 10.35 6.18 0.19
C ILE A 83 10.36 6.67 -1.27
N ARG A 84 10.39 7.98 -1.50
CA ARG A 84 10.52 8.58 -2.84
C ARG A 84 11.86 8.23 -3.49
N ARG A 85 12.97 8.36 -2.77
CA ARG A 85 14.29 7.94 -3.24
C ARG A 85 14.33 6.45 -3.56
N LEU A 86 13.78 5.60 -2.69
CA LEU A 86 13.70 4.17 -2.93
C LEU A 86 12.92 3.83 -4.22
N MET A 87 11.83 4.55 -4.48
CA MET A 87 11.05 4.41 -5.72
C MET A 87 11.88 4.76 -6.95
N GLU A 88 12.66 5.85 -6.89
CA GLU A 88 13.56 6.32 -7.94
C GLU A 88 14.73 5.35 -8.17
N ASP A 89 15.39 4.89 -7.09
CA ASP A 89 16.50 3.94 -7.12
C ASP A 89 16.10 2.60 -7.76
N ARG A 90 14.83 2.19 -7.56
CA ARG A 90 14.25 1.00 -8.21
C ARG A 90 13.75 1.26 -9.63
N GLY A 91 13.90 2.48 -10.15
CA GLY A 91 13.45 2.86 -11.49
C GLY A 91 11.92 2.89 -11.66
N VAL A 92 11.17 2.90 -10.56
CA VAL A 92 9.71 2.84 -10.56
C VAL A 92 9.15 4.21 -10.86
N LYS A 93 8.42 4.35 -11.97
CA LYS A 93 7.79 5.62 -12.34
C LYS A 93 6.32 5.60 -11.97
N LYS A 94 5.83 6.73 -11.44
CA LYS A 94 4.39 6.92 -11.28
C LYS A 94 3.76 6.91 -12.67
N VAL A 95 2.80 6.02 -12.90
CA VAL A 95 2.00 6.06 -14.11
C VAL A 95 1.04 7.24 -13.97
N ALA A 96 1.18 8.26 -14.81
CA ALA A 96 0.20 9.32 -14.89
C ALA A 96 -1.09 8.73 -15.47
N GLY A 97 -2.22 8.92 -14.78
CA GLY A 97 -3.51 8.50 -15.32
C GLY A 97 -3.79 9.29 -16.60
N THR A 98 -3.88 8.60 -17.74
CA THR A 98 -4.41 9.20 -18.96
C THR A 98 -5.92 9.19 -18.85
N SER A 99 -6.52 10.32 -18.47
CA SER A 99 -7.94 10.56 -18.75
C SER A 99 -8.08 10.80 -20.25
N TRP A 100 -8.79 9.93 -20.95
CA TRP A 100 -9.22 10.24 -22.32
C TRP A 100 -10.35 11.25 -22.20
N SER A 101 -10.08 12.49 -22.63
CA SER A 101 -11.06 13.58 -22.79
C SER A 101 -11.62 13.58 -24.21
#